data_AF-A0A4P6UZM3-F1
#
_entry.id   AF-A0A4P6UZM3-F1
#
_cell.length_a   1.000
_cell.length_b   1.000
_cell.length_c   1.000
_cell.angle_alpha   90.00
_cell.angle_beta   90.00
_cell.angle_gamma   90.00
#
_symmetry.space_group_name_H-M   'P 1'
#
loop_
_entity.id
_entity.type
_entity.pdbx_description
1 polymer ?
#
loop_
_entity_poly.entity_id
_entity_poly.type
_entity_poly.pdbx_seq_one_letter_code
_entity_poly.pdbx_strand_id
1 'polypeptide(L)' 'MSEKDAGMRIRVERTLREEFLKACRAQDLPAAQVIRAFMREYVKKQQNGQAQRDEESETQR' A
#
# COMPACT_ATOMS: atom_id res chain seq x y z
N MET A 1 10.26 16.47 -13.35
CA MET A 1 9.77 15.43 -14.29
C MET A 1 8.47 14.92 -13.71
N SER A 2 7.35 15.04 -14.44
CA SER A 2 6.03 14.63 -13.93
C SER A 2 5.99 13.12 -13.74
N GLU A 3 5.96 12.65 -12.49
CA GLU A 3 5.68 11.26 -12.16
C GLU A 3 4.33 10.89 -12.79
N LYS A 4 4.37 10.03 -13.81
CA LYS A 4 3.17 9.59 -14.51
C LYS A 4 2.38 8.69 -13.56
N ASP A 5 1.13 9.03 -13.31
CA ASP A 5 0.22 8.14 -12.61
C ASP A 5 0.12 6.81 -13.37
N ALA A 6 0.38 5.69 -12.67
CA ALA A 6 0.24 4.34 -13.21
C ALA A 6 -1.06 3.70 -12.70
N GLY A 7 -1.84 3.11 -13.61
CA GLY A 7 -3.04 2.36 -13.26
C GLY A 7 -2.71 0.91 -12.92
N MET A 8 -3.10 0.44 -11.73
CA MET A 8 -3.00 -0.97 -11.33
C MET A 8 -4.41 -1.56 -11.17
N ARG A 9 -4.70 -2.66 -11.89
CA ARG A 9 -5.95 -3.40 -11.74
C ARG A 9 -5.72 -4.60 -10.82
N ILE A 10 -6.40 -4.61 -9.69
CA ILE A 10 -6.38 -5.75 -8.74
C ILE A 10 -7.74 -6.44 -8.72
N ARG A 11 -7.74 -7.76 -8.51
CA ARG A 11 -8.94 -8.53 -8.19
C ARG A 11 -8.96 -8.76 -6.68
N VAL A 12 -10.11 -8.50 -6.07
CA VAL A 12 -10.35 -8.69 -4.64
C VAL A 12 -11.71 -9.35 -4.47
N GLU A 13 -11.93 -9.94 -3.29
CA GLU A 13 -13.23 -10.47 -2.94
C GLU A 13 -14.30 -9.37 -2.93
N ARG A 14 -15.51 -9.74 -3.34
CA ARG A 14 -16.62 -8.79 -3.45
C ARG A 14 -16.99 -8.20 -2.09
N THR A 15 -17.06 -9.04 -1.07
CA THR A 15 -17.34 -8.67 0.32
C THR A 15 -16.30 -7.67 0.84
N LEU A 16 -15.01 -7.98 0.66
CA LEU A 16 -13.92 -7.08 1.06
C LEU A 16 -14.00 -5.71 0.39
N ARG A 17 -14.33 -5.68 -0.92
CA ARG A 17 -14.54 -4.42 -1.64
C ARG A 17 -15.69 -3.61 -1.04
N GLU A 18 -16.82 -4.26 -0.75
CA GLU A 18 -18.02 -3.60 -0.22
C GLU A 18 -17.75 -3.01 1.18
N GLU A 19 -17.08 -3.76 2.06
CA GLU A 19 -16.66 -3.30 3.38
C GLU A 19 -15.67 -2.13 3.29
N PHE A 20 -14.65 -2.25 2.43
CA PHE A 20 -13.67 -1.19 2.22
C PHE A 20 -14.32 0.10 1.73
N LEU A 21 -15.25 0.01 0.76
CA LEU A 21 -15.98 1.18 0.25
C LEU A 21 -16.93 1.77 1.30
N LYS A 22 -17.48 0.96 2.21
CA LYS A 22 -18.30 1.44 3.32
C LYS A 22 -17.44 2.20 4.34
N ALA A 23 -16.26 1.68 4.68
CA ALA A 23 -15.32 2.34 5.58
C ALA A 23 -14.79 3.66 5.00
N CYS A 24 -14.45 3.68 3.71
CA CYS A 24 -14.02 4.91 3.02
C CYS A 24 -15.12 5.98 3.03
N ARG A 25 -16.37 5.59 2.76
CA ARG A 25 -17.53 6.50 2.83
C ARG A 25 -17.77 7.05 4.23
N ALA A 26 -17.61 6.23 5.26
CA ALA A 26 -17.75 6.68 6.65
C ALA A 26 -16.70 7.73 7.05
N GLN A 27 -15.53 7.72 6.39
CA GLN A 27 -14.44 8.68 6.61
C GLN A 27 -14.48 9.86 5.63
N ASP A 28 -15.45 9.91 4.72
CA ASP A 28 -15.54 10.89 3.62
C ASP A 28 -14.25 10.98 2.77
N LEU A 29 -13.58 9.83 2.60
CA LEU A 29 -12.33 9.72 1.87
C LEU A 29 -12.51 8.90 0.58
N PRO A 30 -11.93 9.32 -0.55
CA PRO A 30 -11.86 8.50 -1.75
C PRO A 30 -11.07 7.22 -1.51
N ALA A 31 -11.60 6.08 -1.96
CA ALA A 31 -10.93 4.77 -1.88
C ALA A 31 -9.50 4.79 -2.42
N ALA A 32 -9.25 5.51 -3.53
CA ALA A 32 -7.93 5.66 -4.12
C ALA A 32 -6.95 6.45 -3.22
N GLN A 33 -7.44 7.38 -2.40
CA GLN A 33 -6.60 8.11 -1.45
C GLN A 33 -6.17 7.19 -0.30
N VAL A 34 -7.11 6.41 0.24
CA VAL A 34 -6.84 5.43 1.30
C VAL A 34 -5.85 4.37 0.82
N ILE A 35 -6.05 3.81 -0.38
CA ILE A 35 -5.14 2.82 -0.97
C ILE A 35 -3.74 3.42 -1.14
N ARG A 36 -3.61 4.64 -1.67
CA ARG A 36 -2.31 5.29 -1.85
C ARG A 36 -1.61 5.57 -0.51
N ALA A 37 -2.36 5.98 0.51
CA ALA A 37 -1.81 6.18 1.86
C ALA A 37 -1.33 4.86 2.46
N PHE A 38 -2.15 3.81 2.37
CA PHE A 38 -1.82 2.47 2.83
C PHE A 38 -0.58 1.92 2.12
N MET A 39 -0.48 2.08 0.80
CA MET A 39 0.70 1.67 0.02
C MET A 39 1.97 2.40 0.48
N ARG A 40 1.91 3.72 0.68
CA ARG A 40 3.06 4.50 1.17
C ARG A 40 3.51 4.04 2.55
N GLU A 41 2.56 3.82 3.46
CA GLU A 41 2.86 3.34 4.81
C GLU A 41 3.42 1.92 4.79
N TYR A 42 2.85 1.04 3.96
CA TYR A 42 3.33 -0.32 3.77
C TYR A 42 4.77 -0.35 3.24
N VAL A 43 5.06 0.42 2.19
CA VAL A 43 6.42 0.55 1.65
C VAL A 43 7.38 1.13 2.69
N LYS A 44 6.97 2.17 3.44
CA LYS A 44 7.80 2.75 4.51
C LYS A 44 8.11 1.72 5.60
N LYS A 45 7.10 0.94 6.04
CA LYS A 45 7.30 -0.14 7.02
C LYS A 45 8.23 -1.22 6.49
N GLN A 46 8.08 -1.61 5.22
CA GLN A 46 8.97 -2.59 4.61
C GLN A 46 10.37 -2.04 4.42
N GLN A 47 10.58 -0.78 4.01
CA GLN A 47 11.91 -0.17 3.92
C GLN A 47 12.59 -0.08 5.28
N ASN A 48 11.85 0.27 6.35
CA ASN A 48 12.38 0.24 7.71
C ASN A 48 12.72 -1.18 8.19
N GLY A 49 11.98 -2.20 7.75
CA GLY A 49 12.26 -3.61 8.05
C GLY A 49 13.18 -4.33 7.06
N GLN A 50 13.44 -3.74 5.88
CA GLN A 50 14.38 -4.19 4.85
C GLN A 50 15.74 -3.57 5.09
N ALA A 51 15.83 -2.33 5.58
CA ALA A 51 17.06 -1.85 6.21
C ALA A 51 17.57 -2.83 7.27
N GLN A 52 16.67 -3.52 7.99
CA GLN A 52 17.02 -4.58 8.95
C GLN A 52 17.26 -5.97 8.32
N ARG A 53 16.72 -6.29 7.13
CA ARG A 53 16.89 -7.61 6.47
C ARG A 53 17.97 -7.64 5.39
N ASP A 54 18.26 -6.51 4.77
CA ASP A 54 19.34 -6.35 3.79
C ASP A 54 20.71 -6.38 4.51
N GLU A 55 20.82 -5.89 5.75
CA GLU A 55 22.01 -6.08 6.62
C GLU A 55 22.25 -7.56 6.99
N GLU A 56 21.18 -8.35 7.17
CA GLU A 56 21.28 -9.80 7.47
C GLU A 56 21.61 -10.64 6.23
N SER A 57 21.24 -10.19 5.02
CA SER A 57 21.60 -10.89 3.78
C SER A 57 23.01 -10.54 3.27
N GLU A 58 23.61 -9.43 3.72
CA GLU A 58 24.97 -9.01 3.33
C GLU A 58 26.07 -9.50 4.31
N THR A 59 25.72 -9.86 5.54
CA THR A 59 26.66 -10.49 6.51
C THR A 59 26.85 -12.00 6.28
N GLN A 60 26.13 -12.58 5.33
CA GLN A 60 26.21 -14.00 4.97
C GLN A 60 26.68 -14.17 3.51
N ARG A 61 27.79 -13.51 3.16
CA ARG A 61 28.62 -13.81 1.99
C ARG A 61 30.07 -14.04 2.41
#